data_AF-X1RLE0-F1
#
_entry.id   AF-X1RLE0-F1
#
_cell.length_a   1.000
_cell.length_b   1.000
_cell.length_c   1.000
_cell.angle_alpha   90.00
_cell.angle_beta   90.00
_cell.angle_gamma   90.00
#
_symmetry.space_group_name_H-M   'P 1'
#
loop_
_entity.id
_entity.type
_entity.pdbx_description
1 polymer ?
#
loop_
_entity_poly.entity_id
_entity_poly.type
_entity_poly.pdbx_seq_one_letter_code
_entity_poly.pdbx_strand_id
1 'polypeptide(L)' 'ATVNLLEFVSLCKEADDFIRKILIKSPKLNGMRLNTLKASVVHYLARKKGLNVTLNSLYHIYSCCYTDIIRVKKVLESME' A
#
# COMPACT_ATOMS: atom_id res chain seq x y z
N ALA A 1 -7.86 15.48 -8.31
CA ALA A 1 -7.32 16.18 -7.12
C ALA A 1 -6.03 15.48 -6.69
N THR A 2 -4.95 16.21 -6.46
CA THR A 2 -3.73 15.70 -5.86
C THR A 2 -3.98 15.52 -4.36
N VAL A 3 -3.59 14.38 -3.78
CA VAL A 3 -3.70 14.12 -2.34
C VAL A 3 -3.00 15.22 -1.54
N ASN A 4 -3.68 15.79 -0.54
CA ASN A 4 -3.03 16.72 0.39
C ASN A 4 -2.23 15.97 1.47
N LEU A 5 -1.35 16.67 2.19
CA LEU A 5 -0.45 16.05 3.16
C LEU A 5 -1.19 15.34 4.31
N LEU A 6 -2.28 15.92 4.82
CA LEU A 6 -3.05 15.35 5.93
C LEU A 6 -3.77 14.06 5.51
N GLU A 7 -4.36 14.06 4.32
CA GLU A 7 -4.98 12.87 3.73
C GLU A 7 -3.95 11.77 3.52
N PHE A 8 -2.75 12.11 3.04
CA PHE A 8 -1.67 11.15 2.86
C PHE A 8 -1.22 10.53 4.19
N VAL A 9 -1.08 11.34 5.24
CA VAL A 9 -0.72 10.87 6.57
C VAL A 9 -1.80 9.96 7.16
N SER A 10 -3.08 10.32 7.01
CA SER A 10 -4.20 9.46 7.42
C SER A 10 -4.16 8.12 6.70
N LEU A 11 -3.94 8.16 5.37
CA LEU A 11 -3.83 6.96 4.55
C LEU A 11 -2.67 6.06 4.98
N CYS A 12 -1.53 6.65 5.37
CA CYS A 12 -0.39 5.91 5.89
C CYS A 12 -0.71 5.20 7.21
N LYS A 13 -1.48 5.82 8.12
CA LYS A 13 -1.90 5.21 9.38
C LYS A 13 -2.86 4.05 9.14
N GLU A 14 -3.84 4.25 8.28
CA GLU A 14 -4.78 3.19 7.88
C GLU A 14 -4.05 2.01 7.22
N ALA A 15 -3.02 2.29 6.42
CA ALA A 15 -2.19 1.26 5.82
C ALA A 15 -1.44 0.44 6.88
N ASP A 16 -0.89 1.09 7.92
CA ASP A 16 -0.19 0.38 9.01
C ASP A 16 -1.14 -0.59 9.75
N ASP A 17 -2.37 -0.15 10.05
CA ASP A 17 -3.37 -0.98 10.70
C ASP A 17 -3.83 -2.14 9.80
N PHE A 18 -3.97 -1.88 8.50
CA PHE A 18 -4.34 -2.90 7.53
C PHE A 18 -3.23 -3.95 7.37
N ILE A 19 -1.95 -3.55 7.34
CA ILE A 19 -0.79 -4.45 7.27
C ILE A 19 -0.78 -5.43 8.43
N ARG A 20 -1.01 -4.94 9.66
CA ARG A 20 -1.08 -5.80 10.86
C ARG A 20 -2.14 -6.89 10.72
N LYS A 21 -3.30 -6.55 10.14
CA LYS A 21 -4.40 -7.50 9.94
C LYS A 21 -4.11 -8.51 8.83
N ILE A 22 -3.52 -8.09 7.71
CA ILE A 22 -3.27 -8.98 6.57
C ILE A 22 -2.09 -9.92 6.77
N LEU A 23 -1.06 -9.53 7.53
CA LEU A 23 0.09 -10.40 7.80
C LEU A 23 -0.30 -11.65 8.59
N ILE A 24 -1.34 -11.55 9.43
CA ILE A 24 -1.93 -12.69 10.14
C ILE A 24 -2.71 -13.59 9.16
N LYS A 25 -3.35 -13.00 8.15
CA LYS A 25 -4.25 -13.71 7.22
C LYS A 25 -3.56 -14.32 6.01
N SER A 26 -2.42 -13.78 5.57
CA SER A 26 -1.78 -14.17 4.31
C SER A 26 -0.31 -14.52 4.50
N PRO A 27 0.02 -15.84 4.57
CA PRO A 27 1.40 -16.30 4.62
C PRO A 27 2.22 -15.85 3.40
N LYS A 28 1.57 -15.58 2.25
CA LYS A 28 2.22 -15.11 1.02
C LYS A 28 2.85 -13.71 1.15
N LEU A 29 2.44 -12.95 2.16
CA LEU A 29 2.99 -11.62 2.47
C LEU A 29 4.10 -11.68 3.51
N ASN A 30 4.29 -12.81 4.18
CA ASN A 30 5.38 -13.00 5.13
C ASN A 30 6.73 -13.04 4.40
N GLY A 31 7.70 -12.29 4.92
CA GLY A 31 9.03 -12.13 4.29
C GLY A 31 9.14 -10.99 3.28
N MET A 32 8.04 -10.29 2.98
CA MET A 32 8.12 -9.07 2.17
C MET A 32 8.66 -7.89 2.97
N ARG A 33 9.40 -7.00 2.29
CA ARG A 33 9.91 -5.76 2.91
C ARG A 33 8.74 -4.89 3.38
N LEU A 34 8.86 -4.35 4.59
CA LEU A 34 7.83 -3.49 5.20
C LEU A 34 7.47 -2.30 4.30
N ASN A 35 8.47 -1.65 3.70
CA ASN A 35 8.25 -0.53 2.78
C ASN A 35 7.43 -0.92 1.56
N THR A 36 7.68 -2.10 0.99
CA THR A 36 6.90 -2.63 -0.13
C THR A 36 5.47 -2.88 0.28
N LEU A 37 5.24 -3.52 1.44
CA LEU A 37 3.90 -3.74 1.96
C LEU A 37 3.16 -2.41 2.17
N LYS A 38 3.83 -1.45 2.80
CA LYS A 38 3.27 -0.12 3.06
C LYS A 38 2.92 0.63 1.78
N ALA A 39 3.84 0.72 0.83
CA ALA A 39 3.57 1.35 -0.46
C ALA A 39 2.39 0.68 -1.18
N SER A 40 2.31 -0.65 -1.15
CA SER A 40 1.24 -1.40 -1.80
C SER A 40 -0.12 -1.18 -1.17
N VAL A 41 -0.17 -1.20 0.17
CA VAL A 41 -1.41 -0.99 0.92
C VAL A 41 -1.86 0.47 0.80
N VAL A 42 -0.95 1.43 0.88
CA VAL A 42 -1.25 2.86 0.63
C VAL A 42 -1.83 3.04 -0.78
N HIS A 43 -1.21 2.45 -1.80
CA HIS A 43 -1.73 2.51 -3.18
C HIS A 43 -3.13 1.90 -3.31
N TYR A 44 -3.33 0.73 -2.68
CA TYR A 44 -4.60 0.02 -2.70
C TYR A 44 -5.72 0.81 -2.01
N LEU A 45 -5.47 1.34 -0.82
CA LEU A 45 -6.43 2.16 -0.06
C LEU A 45 -6.71 3.49 -0.78
N ALA A 46 -5.68 4.12 -1.37
CA ALA A 46 -5.87 5.34 -2.17
C ALA A 46 -6.86 5.11 -3.31
N ARG A 47 -6.68 4.01 -4.06
CA ARG A 47 -7.55 3.65 -5.18
C ARG A 47 -8.99 3.42 -4.73
N LYS A 48 -9.21 2.75 -3.60
CA LYS A 48 -10.54 2.55 -3.02
C LYS A 48 -11.23 3.87 -2.64
N LYS A 49 -10.45 4.87 -2.21
CA LYS A 49 -10.95 6.19 -1.83
C LYS A 49 -11.01 7.19 -2.99
N GLY A 50 -10.68 6.78 -4.22
CA GLY A 50 -10.62 7.69 -5.38
C GLY A 50 -9.48 8.72 -5.30
N LEU A 51 -8.48 8.49 -4.44
CA LEU A 51 -7.35 9.37 -4.23
C LEU A 51 -6.27 9.14 -5.30
N ASN A 52 -5.71 10.22 -5.84
CA ASN A 52 -4.66 10.15 -6.85
C ASN A 52 -3.28 10.01 -6.21
N VAL A 53 -2.92 8.77 -5.82
CA VAL A 53 -1.56 8.40 -5.40
C VAL A 53 -0.93 7.55 -6.50
N THR A 54 0.08 8.09 -7.17
CA THR A 54 0.75 7.38 -8.28
C THR A 54 1.80 6.41 -7.77
N LEU A 55 2.10 5.37 -8.55
CA LEU A 55 3.22 4.47 -8.27
C LEU A 55 4.54 5.25 -8.19
N ASN A 56 4.74 6.25 -9.05
CA ASN A 56 5.94 7.09 -9.06
C ASN A 56 6.13 7.84 -7.73
N SER A 57 5.05 8.41 -7.19
CA SER A 57 5.07 9.04 -5.87
C SER A 57 5.52 8.06 -4.78
N LEU A 58 5.01 6.83 -4.82
CA LEU A 58 5.35 5.80 -3.84
C LEU A 58 6.79 5.28 -3.99
N TYR A 59 7.32 5.22 -5.21
CA TYR A 59 8.72 4.88 -5.45
C TYR A 59 9.64 5.91 -4.81
N HIS A 60 9.39 7.22 -4.99
CA HIS A 60 10.21 8.25 -4.36
C HIS A 60 10.10 8.27 -2.84
N ILE A 61 8.92 7.94 -2.27
CA ILE A 61 8.70 7.95 -0.82
C ILE A 61 9.29 6.70 -0.14
N TYR A 62 9.06 5.52 -0.71
CA TYR A 62 9.36 4.23 -0.06
C TYR A 62 10.55 3.49 -0.70
N SER A 63 11.10 3.98 -1.81
CA SER A 63 12.21 3.38 -2.55
C SER A 63 11.95 1.90 -2.89
N CYS A 64 10.77 1.61 -3.43
CA CYS A 64 10.32 0.25 -3.71
C CYS A 64 9.93 0.06 -5.18
N CYS A 65 10.25 -1.10 -5.73
CA CYS A 65 10.01 -1.42 -7.14
C CYS A 65 8.51 -1.47 -7.47
N TYR A 66 8.12 -0.90 -8.62
CA TYR A 66 6.73 -0.91 -9.09
C TYR A 66 6.16 -2.33 -9.24
N THR A 67 6.98 -3.27 -9.70
CA THR A 67 6.61 -4.68 -9.87
C THR A 67 6.22 -5.34 -8.55
N ASP A 68 6.95 -5.05 -7.48
CA ASP A 68 6.64 -5.57 -6.15
C ASP A 68 5.35 -4.95 -5.59
N ILE A 69 5.14 -3.65 -5.81
CA ILE A 69 3.89 -2.98 -5.42
C ILE A 69 2.68 -3.63 -6.09
N ILE A 70 2.76 -3.84 -7.41
CA ILE A 70 1.69 -4.47 -8.19
C ILE A 70 1.47 -5.91 -7.75
N ARG A 71 2.54 -6.67 -7.46
CA ARG A 71 2.43 -8.05 -7.00
C ARG A 71 1.68 -8.15 -5.69
N VAL A 72 2.02 -7.32 -4.69
CA VAL A 72 1.30 -7.29 -3.41
C VAL A 72 -0.15 -6.86 -3.61
N LYS A 73 -0.40 -5.82 -4.41
CA LYS A 73 -1.76 -5.34 -4.68
C LYS A 73 -2.68 -6.45 -5.21
N LYS A 74 -2.19 -7.29 -6.13
CA LYS A 74 -2.95 -8.44 -6.65
C LYS A 74 -3.30 -9.45 -5.55
N VAL A 75 -2.39 -9.69 -4.61
CA VAL A 75 -2.67 -10.54 -3.44
C VAL A 75 -3.76 -9.92 -2.59
N LEU A 76 -3.71 -8.61 -2.33
CA LEU A 76 -4.75 -7.90 -1.56
C LEU A 76 -6.13 -8.00 -2.23
N GLU A 77 -6.20 -7.82 -3.54
CA GLU A 77 -7.45 -7.93 -4.32
C GLU A 77 -8.02 -9.36 -4.32
N SER A 78 -7.17 -10.39 -4.19
CA SER A 78 -7.62 -11.79 -4.10
C SER A 78 -8.08 -12.24 -2.71
N MET A 79 -7.97 -11.36 -1.71
CA MET A 79 -8.36 -11.64 -0.31
C MET A 79 -9.76 -11.09 0.04
N GLU A 80 -10.37 -10.34 -0.87
CA GLU A 80 -11.78 -9.89 -0.79
C GLU A 80 -12.69 -10.79 -1.63
#